data_AF-A0A953WZZ5-F1
#
_entry.id   AF-A0A953WZZ5-F1
#
_cell.length_a   1.000
_cell.length_b   1.000
_cell.length_c   1.000
_cell.angle_alpha   90.00
_cell.angle_beta   90.00
_cell.angle_gamma   90.00
#
_symmetry.space_group_name_H-M   'P 1'
#
loop_
_entity.id
_entity.type
_entity.pdbx_description
1 polymer ?
#
loop_
_entity_poly.entity_id
_entity_poly.type
_entity_poly.pdbx_seq_one_letter_code
_entity_poly.pdbx_strand_id
1 'polypeptide(L)'
;YGFPLDLTQDILRARGMTVDTAGFDAAMDVQREGSRAAGFASGDAAPEEIWFRVRDTAGATKFTGYSGTNGQGKLVAAAAGGELTDTVAAGPAELVFDTTPFYAESGGQAGDHGEIVFEGGARFIVRDVQKRAGDLNVHIGELVSGTVKTGATADLHVDAVRRRNVMANHSATHLMHAALRKVLGEHVTQKGSLVEADRLRFDFSHGAAMTAAEIEAVEEEVNAQIRANLPTGIQVTSPEKAIEAGALALFGEKYGDEVRVLSMGTGDGRRYSVELCGGTHVERAGDIGVFVITSESGVSAGVRRIEAATGAEALAWLKGRAQIAADIADSLKVPLKDLPKRVATLGEEKRGLERDLAEAKRKLAMGGGAGAPAGPEEIGGVKLLARVAEGVGGKDLRALVDEAKAQIGSGIVAFVGVADGKAGVAVGVTKDLTDKFSAVDLVKAASAALGGQGGGGRPDMAMAGGPDAGKADEALEAVRAILKG
;
A
#
# COMPACT_ATOMS: atom_id res chain seq x y z
N TYR A 1 1.04 9.47 5.92
CA TYR A 1 1.38 8.72 7.16
C TYR A 1 1.94 9.59 8.28
N GLY A 2 2.16 10.91 8.11
CA GLY A 2 2.47 11.82 9.22
C GLY A 2 3.76 11.49 10.00
N PHE A 3 4.59 10.60 9.47
CA PHE A 3 5.82 10.16 10.11
C PHE A 3 6.94 11.15 9.77
N PRO A 4 7.67 11.68 10.76
CA PRO A 4 8.64 12.75 10.50
C PRO A 4 9.83 12.30 9.62
N LEU A 5 10.21 13.13 8.64
CA LEU A 5 11.30 12.85 7.70
C LEU A 5 12.65 12.72 8.41
N ASP A 6 12.90 13.57 9.40
CA ASP A 6 14.09 13.59 10.26
C ASP A 6 14.26 12.27 11.01
N LEU A 7 13.19 11.72 11.59
CA LEU A 7 13.20 10.41 12.24
C LEU A 7 13.51 9.27 11.25
N THR A 8 13.00 9.36 10.03
CA THR A 8 13.27 8.37 8.97
C THR A 8 14.74 8.41 8.54
N GLN A 9 15.29 9.62 8.40
CA GLN A 9 16.70 9.82 8.08
C GLN A 9 17.62 9.28 9.18
N ASP A 10 17.28 9.49 10.45
CA ASP A 10 18.06 9.00 11.58
C ASP A 10 18.07 7.46 11.67
N ILE A 11 16.93 6.80 11.42
CA ILE A 11 16.83 5.33 11.42
C ILE A 11 17.66 4.72 10.27
N LEU A 12 17.61 5.32 9.09
CA LEU A 12 18.29 4.79 7.90
C LEU A 12 19.80 5.07 7.92
N ARG A 13 20.24 6.17 8.55
CA ARG A 13 21.66 6.47 8.77
C ARG A 13 22.35 5.35 9.54
N ALA A 14 21.69 4.76 10.53
CA ALA A 14 22.23 3.62 11.29
C ALA A 14 22.45 2.35 10.44
N ARG A 15 21.85 2.30 9.23
CA ARG A 15 21.96 1.17 8.29
C ARG A 15 22.75 1.51 7.02
N GLY A 16 23.44 2.66 6.98
CA GLY A 16 24.21 3.10 5.82
C GLY A 16 23.36 3.45 4.59
N MET A 17 22.08 3.73 4.79
CA MET A 17 21.14 4.10 3.73
C MET A 17 20.79 5.59 3.82
N THR A 18 20.61 6.23 2.67
CA THR A 18 20.18 7.63 2.57
C THR A 18 18.73 7.71 2.12
N VAL A 19 18.04 8.77 2.53
CA VAL A 19 16.69 9.10 2.03
C VAL A 19 16.84 10.01 0.81
N ASP A 20 16.05 9.74 -0.23
CA ASP A 20 15.88 10.67 -1.36
C ASP A 20 14.99 11.84 -0.92
N THR A 21 15.63 12.88 -0.38
CA THR A 21 14.92 14.09 0.08
C THR A 21 14.34 14.87 -1.09
N ALA A 22 14.99 14.86 -2.25
CA ALA A 22 14.51 15.58 -3.43
C ALA A 22 13.23 14.93 -3.99
N GLY A 23 13.18 13.60 -4.05
CA GLY A 23 11.96 12.86 -4.40
C GLY A 23 10.84 13.03 -3.39
N PHE A 24 11.17 13.08 -2.09
CA PHE A 24 10.20 13.38 -1.03
C PHE A 24 9.60 14.79 -1.17
N ASP A 25 10.44 15.81 -1.35
CA ASP A 25 9.99 17.19 -1.50
C ASP A 25 9.14 17.38 -2.77
N ALA A 26 9.52 16.76 -3.88
CA ALA A 26 8.73 16.77 -5.11
C ALA A 26 7.34 16.11 -4.92
N ALA A 27 7.27 14.99 -4.20
CA ALA A 27 5.99 14.34 -3.88
C ALA A 27 5.15 15.18 -2.88
N MET A 28 5.78 15.85 -1.93
CA MET A 28 5.13 16.79 -1.01
C MET A 28 4.59 18.02 -1.75
N ASP A 29 5.30 18.52 -2.76
CA ASP A 29 4.84 19.63 -3.58
C ASP A 29 3.69 19.21 -4.49
N VAL A 30 3.71 18.01 -5.09
CA VAL A 30 2.54 17.44 -5.79
C VAL A 30 1.35 17.27 -4.85
N GLN A 31 1.57 16.85 -3.61
CA GLN A 31 0.50 16.77 -2.60
C GLN A 31 -0.04 18.16 -2.25
N ARG A 32 0.83 19.15 -2.02
CA ARG A 32 0.44 20.55 -1.74
C ARG A 32 -0.27 21.19 -2.92
N GLU A 33 0.18 20.94 -4.14
CA GLU A 33 -0.47 21.40 -5.37
C GLU A 33 -1.83 20.71 -5.56
N GLY A 34 -1.95 19.42 -5.24
CA GLY A 34 -3.23 18.73 -5.17
C GLY A 34 -4.18 19.32 -4.12
N SER A 35 -3.65 19.74 -2.96
CA SER A 35 -4.40 20.47 -1.93
C SER A 35 -4.72 21.92 -2.32
N ARG A 36 -3.93 22.55 -3.21
CA ARG A 36 -4.16 23.91 -3.75
C ARG A 36 -5.09 23.92 -4.96
N ALA A 37 -5.14 22.84 -5.73
CA ALA A 37 -6.04 22.66 -6.86
C ALA A 37 -7.50 22.41 -6.43
N ALA A 38 -7.72 22.08 -5.15
CA ALA A 38 -8.99 22.23 -4.47
C ALA A 38 -9.04 23.64 -3.85
N GLY A 39 -9.87 24.53 -4.41
CA GLY A 39 -9.94 25.93 -3.97
C GLY A 39 -10.27 26.12 -2.48
N PHE A 40 -9.75 27.22 -1.92
CA PHE A 40 -9.65 27.66 -0.51
C PHE A 40 -8.24 27.43 0.08
N ALA A 41 -7.36 28.44 0.00
CA ALA A 41 -5.98 28.35 0.48
C ALA A 41 -5.86 28.62 1.99
N SER A 42 -4.77 28.19 2.63
CA SER A 42 -4.55 28.39 4.07
C SER A 42 -4.54 29.87 4.52
N GLY A 43 -4.33 30.81 3.60
CA GLY A 43 -4.43 32.26 3.87
C GLY A 43 -5.84 32.83 3.76
N ASP A 44 -6.79 32.07 3.20
CA ASP A 44 -8.20 32.45 3.08
C ASP A 44 -9.02 32.06 4.32
N ALA A 45 -8.50 31.11 5.11
CA ALA A 45 -9.13 30.59 6.32
C ALA A 45 -9.12 31.62 7.44
N ALA A 46 -10.29 31.89 8.00
CA ALA A 46 -10.41 32.74 9.16
C ALA A 46 -9.79 32.14 10.44
N PRO A 47 -9.14 32.98 11.28
CA PRO A 47 -8.69 32.58 12.60
C PRO A 47 -9.86 32.13 13.50
N GLU A 48 -9.64 31.14 14.37
CA GLU A 48 -10.67 30.58 15.25
C GLU A 48 -11.33 31.66 16.15
N GLU A 49 -10.58 32.71 16.51
CA GLU A 49 -11.02 33.82 17.34
C GLU A 49 -12.19 34.62 16.75
N ILE A 50 -12.37 34.62 15.42
CA ILE A 50 -13.51 35.29 14.81
C ILE A 50 -14.79 34.48 15.04
N TRP A 51 -14.70 33.14 15.02
CA TRP A 51 -15.86 32.26 15.15
C TRP A 51 -16.42 32.23 16.56
N PHE A 52 -15.59 32.38 17.59
CA PHE A 52 -16.08 32.58 18.96
C PHE A 52 -16.94 33.84 19.09
N ARG A 53 -16.53 34.95 18.45
CA ARG A 53 -17.32 36.20 18.45
C ARG A 53 -18.65 36.05 17.70
N VAL A 54 -18.64 35.32 16.58
CA VAL A 54 -19.87 34.98 15.85
C VAL A 54 -20.78 34.13 16.72
N ARG A 55 -20.25 33.11 17.39
CA ARG A 55 -21.02 32.23 18.28
C ARG A 55 -21.68 33.01 19.40
N ASP A 56 -20.95 33.93 20.05
CA ASP A 56 -21.49 34.71 21.17
C ASP A 56 -22.59 35.69 20.76
N THR A 57 -22.60 36.13 19.49
CA THR A 57 -23.56 37.12 18.97
C THR A 57 -24.74 36.48 18.23
N ALA A 58 -24.50 35.45 17.43
CA ALA A 58 -25.52 34.77 16.61
C ALA A 58 -26.08 33.48 17.26
N GLY A 59 -25.40 32.94 18.27
CA GLY A 59 -25.73 31.65 18.88
C GLY A 59 -25.23 30.45 18.07
N ALA A 60 -25.61 29.25 18.52
CA ALA A 60 -25.24 27.98 17.88
C ALA A 60 -26.01 27.75 16.57
N THR A 61 -25.41 27.04 15.62
CA THR A 61 -26.10 26.64 14.38
C THR A 61 -27.10 25.51 14.67
N LYS A 62 -28.35 25.67 14.22
CA LYS A 62 -29.35 24.60 14.24
C LYS A 62 -29.15 23.63 13.08
N PHE A 63 -28.64 22.44 13.38
CA PHE A 63 -28.48 21.38 12.37
C PHE A 63 -29.80 20.65 12.09
N THR A 64 -30.18 20.56 10.83
CA THR A 64 -31.41 19.87 10.34
C THR A 64 -31.12 18.69 9.41
N GLY A 65 -29.84 18.41 9.15
CA GLY A 65 -29.41 17.44 8.15
C GLY A 65 -29.67 15.97 8.48
N TYR A 66 -30.18 15.67 9.69
CA TYR A 66 -30.63 14.32 10.04
C TYR A 66 -31.94 13.93 9.32
N SER A 67 -32.79 14.91 8.98
CA SER A 67 -34.10 14.67 8.38
C SER A 67 -34.15 14.93 6.87
N GLY A 68 -33.07 15.44 6.27
CA GLY A 68 -33.03 15.74 4.84
C GLY A 68 -31.76 16.46 4.39
N THR A 69 -31.62 16.62 3.08
CA THR A 69 -30.49 17.26 2.40
C THR A 69 -30.80 18.66 1.87
N ASN A 70 -32.03 19.14 2.07
CA ASN A 70 -32.48 20.47 1.65
C ASN A 70 -33.04 21.24 2.85
N GLY A 71 -32.85 22.55 2.87
CA GLY A 71 -33.39 23.42 3.91
C GLY A 71 -33.28 24.89 3.54
N GLN A 72 -33.78 25.75 4.42
CA GLN A 72 -33.61 27.20 4.33
C GLN A 72 -32.88 27.71 5.56
N GLY A 73 -32.08 28.75 5.36
CA GLY A 73 -31.30 29.37 6.43
C GLY A 73 -31.06 30.85 6.16
N LYS A 74 -30.89 31.61 7.23
CA LYS A 74 -30.49 33.01 7.18
C LYS A 74 -28.99 33.13 7.43
N LEU A 75 -28.28 33.83 6.55
CA LEU A 75 -26.86 34.11 6.70
C LEU A 75 -26.64 35.02 7.91
N VAL A 76 -25.99 34.52 8.95
CA VAL A 76 -25.75 35.26 10.20
C VAL A 76 -24.35 35.87 10.26
N ALA A 77 -23.37 35.25 9.59
CA ALA A 77 -22.03 35.79 9.47
C ALA A 77 -21.36 35.30 8.19
N ALA A 78 -20.42 36.09 7.69
CA ALA A 78 -19.56 35.71 6.59
C ALA A 78 -18.13 36.20 6.83
N ALA A 79 -17.16 35.44 6.34
CA ALA A 79 -15.76 35.83 6.29
C ALA A 79 -15.20 35.66 4.88
N ALA A 80 -14.32 36.56 4.46
CA ALA A 80 -13.60 36.49 3.19
C ALA A 80 -12.17 37.02 3.39
N GLY A 81 -11.17 36.33 2.83
CA GLY A 81 -9.76 36.67 3.05
C GLY A 81 -9.34 36.62 4.53
N GLY A 82 -9.95 35.72 5.30
CA GLY A 82 -9.68 35.54 6.73
C GLY A 82 -10.33 36.56 7.68
N GLU A 83 -11.12 37.51 7.18
CA GLU A 83 -11.76 38.56 8.00
C GLU A 83 -13.29 38.54 7.88
N LEU A 84 -13.99 38.92 8.97
CA LEU A 84 -15.45 39.09 8.95
C LEU A 84 -15.85 40.22 8.00
N THR A 85 -16.89 39.98 7.21
CA THR A 85 -17.45 40.97 6.31
C THR A 85 -18.98 40.91 6.31
N ASP A 86 -19.62 42.07 6.17
CA ASP A 86 -21.06 42.15 5.97
C ASP A 86 -21.47 41.81 4.54
N THR A 87 -20.54 41.89 3.58
CA THR A 87 -20.83 41.69 2.16
C THR A 87 -19.76 40.82 1.52
N VAL A 88 -20.19 39.75 0.86
CA VAL A 88 -19.32 38.82 0.13
C VAL A 88 -19.54 39.03 -1.37
N ALA A 89 -18.46 39.36 -2.07
CA ALA A 89 -18.41 39.40 -3.52
C ALA A 89 -17.99 38.03 -4.07
N ALA A 90 -17.95 37.88 -5.40
CA ALA A 90 -17.49 36.65 -6.03
C ALA A 90 -16.07 36.27 -5.57
N GLY A 91 -15.88 35.00 -5.22
CA GLY A 91 -14.60 34.46 -4.71
C GLY A 91 -14.73 33.62 -3.43
N PRO A 92 -13.60 33.17 -2.88
CA PRO A 92 -13.56 32.32 -1.69
C PRO A 92 -14.16 33.01 -0.47
N ALA A 93 -14.97 32.29 0.29
CA ALA A 93 -15.54 32.78 1.54
C ALA A 93 -15.95 31.63 2.47
N GLU A 94 -16.21 32.00 3.72
CA GLU A 94 -16.76 31.14 4.76
C GLU A 94 -18.10 31.73 5.21
N LEU A 95 -19.17 30.93 5.20
CA LEU A 95 -20.52 31.36 5.50
C LEU A 95 -21.10 30.62 6.71
N VAL A 96 -21.79 31.33 7.60
CA VAL A 96 -22.49 30.76 8.75
C VAL A 96 -23.96 31.10 8.68
N PHE A 97 -24.80 30.09 8.84
CA PHE A 97 -26.26 30.20 8.86
C PHE A 97 -26.81 29.89 10.24
N ASP A 98 -27.98 30.46 10.56
CA ASP A 98 -28.72 30.12 11.78
C ASP A 98 -29.19 28.66 11.79
N THR A 99 -29.61 28.15 10.64
CA THR A 99 -30.06 26.76 10.41
C THR A 99 -29.44 26.22 9.13
N THR A 100 -29.00 24.95 9.15
CA THR A 100 -28.43 24.30 7.95
C THR A 100 -28.69 22.79 7.89
N PRO A 101 -28.93 22.22 6.68
CA PRO A 101 -28.91 20.78 6.48
C PRO A 101 -27.49 20.21 6.29
N PHE A 102 -26.46 21.05 6.14
CA PHE A 102 -25.07 20.64 5.94
C PHE A 102 -24.44 20.15 7.25
N TYR A 103 -23.93 18.92 7.23
CA TYR A 103 -23.17 18.31 8.31
C TYR A 103 -21.76 18.85 8.30
N ALA A 104 -21.33 19.35 9.46
CA ALA A 104 -19.95 19.79 9.69
C ALA A 104 -19.07 18.60 10.08
N GLU A 105 -17.85 18.54 9.54
CA GLU A 105 -16.89 17.46 9.82
C GLU A 105 -16.77 17.20 11.33
N SER A 106 -17.00 15.94 11.71
CA SER A 106 -17.09 15.53 13.11
C SER A 106 -17.14 14.00 13.23
N GLY A 107 -16.50 13.44 14.26
CA GLY A 107 -16.56 12.01 14.56
C GLY A 107 -15.92 11.12 13.48
N GLY A 108 -15.00 11.67 12.69
CA GLY A 108 -14.40 11.01 11.52
C GLY A 108 -15.23 11.13 10.25
N GLN A 109 -16.49 11.59 10.30
CA GLN A 109 -17.28 11.86 9.11
C GLN A 109 -16.88 13.20 8.49
N ALA A 110 -16.54 13.18 7.19
CA ALA A 110 -16.22 14.38 6.41
C ALA A 110 -17.40 15.35 6.31
N GLY A 111 -17.09 16.64 6.17
CA GLY A 111 -18.07 17.70 5.94
C GLY A 111 -18.86 17.49 4.64
N ASP A 112 -20.05 18.08 4.57
CA ASP A 112 -20.86 18.02 3.35
C ASP A 112 -20.41 18.99 2.27
N HIS A 113 -20.72 18.62 1.03
CA HIS A 113 -20.58 19.48 -0.13
C HIS A 113 -21.97 19.81 -0.68
N GLY A 114 -22.07 20.83 -1.52
CA GLY A 114 -23.33 21.19 -2.15
C GLY A 114 -23.35 22.61 -2.67
N GLU A 115 -24.55 23.17 -2.71
CA GLU A 115 -24.81 24.51 -3.21
C GLU A 115 -25.75 25.28 -2.27
N ILE A 116 -25.52 26.57 -2.17
CA ILE A 116 -26.40 27.52 -1.48
C ILE A 116 -26.85 28.55 -2.51
N VAL A 117 -28.17 28.74 -2.63
CA VAL A 117 -28.81 29.67 -3.57
C VAL A 117 -29.55 30.73 -2.77
N PHE A 118 -29.12 31.97 -2.88
CA PHE A 118 -29.77 33.10 -2.20
C PHE A 118 -31.00 33.55 -2.98
N GLU A 119 -31.99 34.14 -2.29
CA GLU A 119 -33.23 34.65 -2.92
C GLU A 119 -32.97 35.63 -4.09
N GLY A 120 -31.85 36.36 -4.04
CA GLY A 120 -31.40 37.27 -5.11
C GLY A 120 -30.73 36.58 -6.31
N GLY A 121 -30.70 35.24 -6.35
CA GLY A 121 -30.09 34.44 -7.41
C GLY A 121 -28.57 34.26 -7.31
N ALA A 122 -27.93 34.82 -6.29
CA ALA A 122 -26.51 34.58 -6.02
C ALA A 122 -26.28 33.12 -5.61
N ARG A 123 -25.17 32.53 -6.06
CA ARG A 123 -24.87 31.10 -5.86
C ARG A 123 -23.51 30.91 -5.21
N PHE A 124 -23.48 30.07 -4.18
CA PHE A 124 -22.28 29.70 -3.44
C PHE A 124 -22.08 28.19 -3.50
N ILE A 125 -20.91 27.74 -3.92
CA ILE A 125 -20.55 26.33 -3.99
C ILE A 125 -19.82 25.95 -2.71
N VAL A 126 -20.43 25.07 -1.93
CA VAL A 126 -19.88 24.55 -0.67
C VAL A 126 -18.95 23.38 -1.00
N ARG A 127 -17.69 23.49 -0.60
CA ARG A 127 -16.66 22.47 -0.80
C ARG A 127 -16.32 21.73 0.48
N ASP A 128 -16.62 22.31 1.62
CA ASP A 128 -16.42 21.69 2.93
C ASP A 128 -17.29 22.40 3.97
N VAL A 129 -17.56 21.74 5.09
CA VAL A 129 -18.27 22.32 6.23
C VAL A 129 -17.55 21.91 7.48
N GLN A 130 -17.09 22.88 8.25
CA GLN A 130 -16.24 22.65 9.42
C GLN A 130 -16.94 23.12 10.68
N LYS A 131 -16.73 22.38 11.77
CA LYS A 131 -17.19 22.78 13.09
C LYS A 131 -16.18 23.78 13.67
N ARG A 132 -16.67 24.96 14.03
CA ARG A 132 -15.88 26.04 14.65
C ARG A 132 -16.56 26.53 15.90
N ALA A 133 -15.80 27.03 16.87
CA ALA A 133 -16.31 27.47 18.17
C ALA A 133 -17.24 26.43 18.88
N GLY A 134 -17.03 25.13 18.60
CA GLY A 134 -17.76 24.01 19.19
C GLY A 134 -19.08 23.64 18.50
N ASP A 135 -19.90 24.62 18.10
CA ASP A 135 -21.27 24.38 17.61
C ASP A 135 -21.70 25.23 16.39
N LEU A 136 -20.76 25.96 15.76
CA LEU A 136 -21.01 26.61 14.48
C LEU A 136 -20.67 25.67 13.32
N ASN A 137 -21.59 25.58 12.35
CA ASN A 137 -21.32 24.94 11.07
C ASN A 137 -20.88 26.02 10.07
N VAL A 138 -19.58 26.09 9.82
CA VAL A 138 -18.98 27.04 8.88
C VAL A 138 -18.88 26.40 7.50
N HIS A 139 -19.57 26.97 6.51
CA HIS A 139 -19.60 26.48 5.14
C HIS A 139 -18.46 27.13 4.37
N ILE A 140 -17.50 26.32 3.93
CA ILE A 140 -16.28 26.76 3.25
C ILE A 140 -16.46 26.53 1.75
N GLY A 141 -16.19 27.55 0.95
CA GLY A 141 -16.46 27.46 -0.47
C GLY A 141 -16.21 28.76 -1.22
N GLU A 142 -16.96 28.94 -2.31
CA GLU A 142 -16.78 30.06 -3.22
C GLU A 142 -18.12 30.61 -3.71
N LEU A 143 -18.28 31.93 -3.64
CA LEU A 143 -19.39 32.61 -4.30
C LEU A 143 -19.09 32.72 -5.80
N VAL A 144 -19.80 31.95 -6.62
CA VAL A 144 -19.54 31.87 -8.07
C VAL A 144 -20.33 32.91 -8.86
N SER A 145 -21.35 33.53 -8.26
CA SER A 145 -22.12 34.59 -8.91
C SER A 145 -22.85 35.48 -7.90
N GLY A 146 -22.96 36.77 -8.23
CA GLY A 146 -23.70 37.76 -7.44
C GLY A 146 -22.88 38.36 -6.29
N THR A 147 -23.60 38.94 -5.34
CA THR A 147 -23.08 39.53 -4.11
C THR A 147 -24.10 39.27 -3.01
N VAL A 148 -23.65 38.86 -1.84
CA VAL A 148 -24.53 38.49 -0.73
C VAL A 148 -24.20 39.30 0.50
N LYS A 149 -25.21 39.63 1.30
CA LYS A 149 -25.08 40.40 2.52
C LYS A 149 -25.53 39.56 3.72
N THR A 150 -24.88 39.74 4.86
CA THR A 150 -25.37 39.22 6.15
C THR A 150 -26.84 39.61 6.36
N GLY A 151 -27.62 38.65 6.85
CA GLY A 151 -29.07 38.75 7.00
C GLY A 151 -29.89 38.24 5.81
N ALA A 152 -29.27 37.92 4.66
CA ALA A 152 -29.97 37.33 3.52
C ALA A 152 -30.41 35.88 3.79
N THR A 153 -31.55 35.51 3.21
CA THR A 153 -32.06 34.12 3.22
C THR A 153 -31.54 33.36 2.00
N ALA A 154 -31.29 32.07 2.18
CA ALA A 154 -30.92 31.16 1.11
C ALA A 154 -31.61 29.80 1.23
N ASP A 155 -31.75 29.14 0.09
CA ASP A 155 -32.01 27.71 -0.04
C ASP A 155 -30.67 26.96 -0.01
N LEU A 156 -30.56 25.97 0.87
CA LEU A 156 -29.36 25.19 1.15
C LEU A 156 -29.56 23.77 0.61
N HIS A 157 -28.74 23.37 -0.35
CA HIS A 157 -28.83 22.09 -1.07
C HIS A 157 -27.54 21.27 -0.89
N VAL A 158 -27.58 20.27 -0.01
CA VAL A 158 -26.50 19.29 0.14
C VAL A 158 -26.47 18.37 -1.08
N ASP A 159 -25.27 17.99 -1.53
CA ASP A 159 -25.08 16.92 -2.50
C ASP A 159 -25.58 15.59 -1.90
N ALA A 160 -26.81 15.24 -2.28
CA ALA A 160 -27.50 14.06 -1.76
C ALA A 160 -26.83 12.74 -2.16
N VAL A 161 -26.12 12.70 -3.30
CA VAL A 161 -25.41 11.50 -3.74
C VAL A 161 -24.19 11.30 -2.87
N ARG A 162 -23.37 12.34 -2.70
CA ARG A 162 -22.21 12.31 -1.82
C ARG A 162 -22.63 11.95 -0.39
N ARG A 163 -23.65 12.63 0.14
CA ARG A 163 -24.19 12.37 1.49
C ARG A 163 -24.59 10.91 1.68
N ARG A 164 -25.30 10.31 0.72
CA ARG A 164 -25.72 8.90 0.80
C ARG A 164 -24.51 7.97 0.89
N ASN A 165 -23.48 8.21 0.10
CA ASN A 165 -22.27 7.38 0.11
C ASN A 165 -21.50 7.52 1.42
N VAL A 166 -21.38 8.74 1.96
CA VAL A 166 -20.80 8.99 3.29
C VAL A 166 -21.60 8.27 4.37
N MET A 167 -22.94 8.35 4.35
CA MET A 167 -23.81 7.65 5.29
C MET A 167 -23.63 6.12 5.23
N ALA A 168 -23.49 5.56 4.02
CA ALA A 168 -23.23 4.13 3.82
C ALA A 168 -21.89 3.71 4.43
N ASN A 169 -20.81 4.45 4.14
CA ASN A 169 -19.50 4.21 4.72
C ASN A 169 -19.49 4.42 6.25
N HIS A 170 -20.23 5.41 6.77
CA HIS A 170 -20.31 5.64 8.21
C HIS A 170 -21.00 4.47 8.91
N SER A 171 -22.15 4.05 8.39
CA SER A 171 -22.87 2.91 8.95
C SER A 171 -22.07 1.61 8.84
N ALA A 172 -21.32 1.40 7.75
CA ALA A 172 -20.43 0.26 7.63
C ALA A 172 -19.28 0.28 8.66
N THR A 173 -18.77 1.46 9.02
CA THR A 173 -17.75 1.61 10.07
C THR A 173 -18.20 1.01 11.39
N HIS A 174 -19.43 1.28 11.82
CA HIS A 174 -19.97 0.73 13.08
C HIS A 174 -20.23 -0.78 13.01
N LEU A 175 -20.75 -1.29 11.89
CA LEU A 175 -20.92 -2.74 11.70
C LEU A 175 -19.55 -3.44 11.70
N MET A 176 -18.56 -2.86 11.04
CA MET A 176 -17.18 -3.37 11.00
C MET A 176 -16.53 -3.33 12.38
N HIS A 177 -16.74 -2.27 13.16
CA HIS A 177 -16.20 -2.18 14.52
C HIS A 177 -16.77 -3.30 15.42
N ALA A 178 -18.08 -3.55 15.35
CA ALA A 178 -18.70 -4.67 16.05
C ALA A 178 -18.17 -6.03 15.55
N ALA A 179 -17.98 -6.20 14.25
CA ALA A 179 -17.43 -7.42 13.65
C ALA A 179 -15.98 -7.68 14.08
N LEU A 180 -15.13 -6.64 14.10
CA LEU A 180 -13.76 -6.74 14.60
C LEU A 180 -13.72 -7.17 16.06
N ARG A 181 -14.59 -6.62 16.92
CA ARG A 181 -14.69 -7.04 18.32
C ARG A 181 -15.16 -8.48 18.47
N LYS A 182 -16.08 -8.93 17.61
CA LYS A 182 -16.58 -10.32 17.61
C LYS A 182 -15.51 -11.32 17.16
N VAL A 183 -14.75 -10.98 16.11
CA VAL A 183 -13.74 -11.87 15.51
C VAL A 183 -12.43 -11.86 16.29
N LEU A 184 -11.93 -10.67 16.65
CA LEU A 184 -10.60 -10.51 17.27
C LEU A 184 -10.66 -10.44 18.80
N GLY A 185 -11.78 -9.98 19.37
CA GLY A 185 -11.98 -9.83 20.82
C GLY A 185 -12.30 -8.41 21.27
N GLU A 186 -12.80 -8.27 22.51
CA GLU A 186 -13.31 -7.01 23.06
C GLU A 186 -12.25 -5.92 23.30
N HIS A 187 -10.96 -6.26 23.25
CA HIS A 187 -9.85 -5.31 23.35
C HIS A 187 -9.72 -4.40 22.14
N VAL A 188 -10.41 -4.71 21.04
CA VAL A 188 -10.50 -3.82 19.88
C VAL A 188 -11.25 -2.55 20.28
N THR A 189 -10.54 -1.43 20.19
CA THR A 189 -11.06 -0.08 20.44
C THR A 189 -10.61 0.84 19.32
N GLN A 190 -11.48 1.76 18.91
CA GLN A 190 -11.17 2.78 17.93
C GLN A 190 -10.01 3.67 18.40
N LYS A 191 -9.07 3.94 17.50
CA LYS A 191 -7.92 4.87 17.63
C LYS A 191 -7.93 6.00 16.62
N GLY A 192 -8.77 5.89 15.57
CA GLY A 192 -8.94 6.90 14.55
C GLY A 192 -10.00 6.47 13.54
N SER A 193 -10.68 7.43 12.95
CA SER A 193 -11.68 7.18 11.91
C SER A 193 -11.62 8.28 10.85
N LEU A 194 -11.89 7.92 9.60
CA LEU A 194 -12.18 8.83 8.50
C LEU A 194 -13.25 8.15 7.64
N VAL A 195 -14.30 8.89 7.32
CA VAL A 195 -15.42 8.44 6.51
C VAL A 195 -15.64 9.50 5.44
N GLU A 196 -15.32 9.11 4.21
CA GLU A 196 -15.53 9.89 2.99
C GLU A 196 -16.58 9.21 2.11
N ALA A 197 -16.92 9.85 0.99
CA ALA A 197 -17.89 9.30 0.05
C ALA A 197 -17.36 8.06 -0.69
N ASP A 198 -16.05 7.99 -0.96
CA ASP A 198 -15.42 6.95 -1.75
C ASP A 198 -14.79 5.84 -0.90
N ARG A 199 -14.45 6.12 0.36
CA ARG A 199 -13.80 5.17 1.27
C ARG A 199 -14.08 5.46 2.73
N LEU A 200 -13.79 4.47 3.57
CA LEU A 200 -13.60 4.63 5.00
C LEU A 200 -12.25 4.09 5.44
N ARG A 201 -11.74 4.65 6.54
CA ARG A 201 -10.49 4.26 7.19
C ARG A 201 -10.73 4.18 8.68
N PHE A 202 -10.38 3.05 9.28
CA PHE A 202 -10.60 2.79 10.70
C PHE A 202 -9.33 2.26 11.34
N ASP A 203 -8.84 2.99 12.35
CA ASP A 203 -7.68 2.61 13.13
C ASP A 203 -8.15 2.01 14.45
N PHE A 204 -7.58 0.88 14.85
CA PHE A 204 -8.02 0.15 16.04
C PHE A 204 -6.86 -0.49 16.81
N SER A 205 -7.06 -0.71 18.10
CA SER A 205 -6.08 -1.41 18.94
C SER A 205 -6.06 -2.90 18.65
N HIS A 206 -4.93 -3.39 18.15
CA HIS A 206 -4.67 -4.82 17.98
C HIS A 206 -3.17 -5.07 17.85
N GLY A 207 -2.67 -6.13 18.51
CA GLY A 207 -1.24 -6.36 18.68
C GLY A 207 -0.53 -7.05 17.52
N ALA A 208 -1.28 -7.69 16.62
CA ALA A 208 -0.75 -8.47 15.50
C ALA A 208 -1.36 -8.03 14.17
N ALA A 209 -0.79 -8.47 13.05
CA ALA A 209 -1.47 -8.38 11.77
C ALA A 209 -2.64 -9.36 11.73
N MET A 210 -3.75 -8.94 11.13
CA MET A 210 -4.88 -9.85 10.91
C MET A 210 -4.48 -10.92 9.89
N THR A 211 -4.90 -12.15 10.14
CA THR A 211 -4.80 -13.23 9.17
C THR A 211 -5.84 -13.02 8.06
N ALA A 212 -5.59 -13.63 6.89
CA ALA A 212 -6.54 -13.56 5.78
C ALA A 212 -7.94 -14.09 6.16
N ALA A 213 -8.01 -15.13 7.00
CA ALA A 213 -9.26 -15.71 7.49
C ALA A 213 -10.01 -14.76 8.45
N GLU A 214 -9.30 -14.00 9.29
CA GLU A 214 -9.93 -13.00 10.15
C GLU A 214 -10.49 -11.81 9.35
N ILE A 215 -9.77 -11.36 8.31
CA ILE A 215 -10.25 -10.32 7.40
C ILE A 215 -11.53 -10.79 6.70
N GLU A 216 -11.52 -12.00 6.14
CA GLU A 216 -12.68 -12.60 5.48
C GLU A 216 -13.87 -12.73 6.45
N ALA A 217 -13.64 -13.22 7.67
CA ALA A 217 -14.69 -13.34 8.68
C ALA A 217 -15.34 -12.00 9.05
N VAL A 218 -14.55 -10.92 9.13
CA VAL A 218 -15.07 -9.56 9.37
C VAL A 218 -15.91 -9.09 8.19
N GLU A 219 -15.44 -9.26 6.95
CA GLU A 219 -16.20 -8.89 5.75
C GLU A 219 -17.52 -9.67 5.65
N GLU A 220 -17.51 -10.97 5.91
CA GLU A 220 -18.68 -11.84 5.87
C GLU A 220 -19.74 -11.40 6.88
N GLU A 221 -19.32 -11.10 8.11
CA GLU A 221 -20.19 -10.68 9.20
C GLU A 221 -20.84 -9.32 8.89
N VAL A 222 -20.07 -8.33 8.41
CA VAL A 222 -20.63 -7.02 8.02
C VAL A 222 -21.64 -7.19 6.88
N ASN A 223 -21.28 -7.94 5.84
CA ASN A 223 -22.20 -8.16 4.72
C ASN A 223 -23.43 -9.00 5.11
N ALA A 224 -23.35 -9.86 6.13
CA ALA A 224 -24.51 -10.54 6.68
C ALA A 224 -25.51 -9.56 7.33
N GLN A 225 -25.01 -8.59 8.08
CA GLN A 225 -25.83 -7.52 8.66
C GLN A 225 -26.48 -6.63 7.59
N ILE A 226 -25.73 -6.30 6.53
CA ILE A 226 -26.24 -5.57 5.37
C ILE A 226 -27.41 -6.34 4.72
N ARG A 227 -27.22 -7.65 4.45
CA ARG A 227 -28.26 -8.50 3.85
C ARG A 227 -29.49 -8.69 4.73
N ALA A 228 -29.33 -8.71 6.06
CA ALA A 228 -30.45 -8.73 7.00
C ALA A 228 -31.33 -7.47 6.89
N ASN A 229 -30.75 -6.36 6.41
CA ASN A 229 -31.45 -5.13 6.04
C ASN A 229 -32.42 -4.62 7.13
N LEU A 230 -32.00 -4.67 8.39
CA LEU A 230 -32.80 -4.16 9.50
C LEU A 230 -32.75 -2.62 9.57
N PRO A 231 -33.81 -1.95 10.06
CA PRO A 231 -33.81 -0.51 10.26
C PRO A 231 -32.76 -0.09 11.29
N THR A 232 -32.10 1.03 11.01
CA THR A 232 -31.25 1.76 11.94
C THR A 232 -32.11 2.39 13.04
N GLY A 233 -31.76 2.16 14.31
CA GLY A 233 -32.43 2.77 15.45
C GLY A 233 -31.65 3.95 15.99
N ILE A 234 -32.30 5.10 16.14
CA ILE A 234 -31.73 6.31 16.73
C ILE A 234 -32.51 6.67 17.99
N GLN A 235 -31.79 6.92 19.09
CA GLN A 235 -32.38 7.42 20.33
C GLN A 235 -31.52 8.56 20.89
N VAL A 236 -32.17 9.62 21.37
CA VAL A 236 -31.51 10.66 22.18
C VAL A 236 -31.82 10.35 23.65
N THR A 237 -30.78 10.28 24.48
CA THR A 237 -30.89 9.94 25.90
C THR A 237 -29.70 10.51 26.68
N SER A 238 -29.69 10.38 28.01
CA SER A 238 -28.52 10.75 28.82
C SER A 238 -27.35 9.77 28.62
N PRO A 239 -26.09 10.21 28.81
CA PRO A 239 -24.91 9.34 28.73
C PRO A 239 -25.01 8.08 29.59
N GLU A 240 -25.53 8.19 30.81
CA GLU A 240 -25.63 7.07 31.75
C GLU A 240 -26.57 5.99 31.21
N LYS A 241 -27.75 6.39 30.74
CA LYS A 241 -28.73 5.47 30.14
C LYS A 241 -28.22 4.81 28.87
N ALA A 242 -27.41 5.52 28.08
CA ALA A 242 -26.80 4.95 26.89
C ALA A 242 -25.79 3.84 27.25
N ILE A 243 -24.96 4.08 28.27
CA ILE A 243 -24.00 3.08 28.77
C ILE A 243 -24.74 1.87 29.37
N GLU A 244 -25.81 2.09 30.15
CA GLU A 244 -26.67 1.02 30.68
C GLU A 244 -27.31 0.17 29.56
N ALA A 245 -27.65 0.80 28.42
CA ALA A 245 -28.15 0.11 27.24
C ALA A 245 -27.07 -0.64 26.44
N GLY A 246 -25.82 -0.62 26.90
CA GLY A 246 -24.68 -1.29 26.27
C GLY A 246 -24.05 -0.53 25.12
N ALA A 247 -24.29 0.79 25.02
CA ALA A 247 -23.64 1.62 24.01
C ALA A 247 -22.14 1.72 24.29
N LEU A 248 -21.32 1.46 23.26
CA LEU A 248 -19.89 1.76 23.33
C LEU A 248 -19.70 3.28 23.26
N ALA A 249 -19.05 3.82 24.29
CA ALA A 249 -18.58 5.20 24.27
C ALA A 249 -17.25 5.27 23.52
N LEU A 250 -17.13 6.22 22.60
CA LEU A 250 -15.87 6.52 21.92
C LEU A 250 -14.91 7.19 22.92
N PHE A 251 -13.67 6.70 22.97
CA PHE A 251 -12.66 7.11 23.94
C PHE A 251 -12.18 8.54 23.65
N GLY A 252 -12.20 9.41 24.66
CA GLY A 252 -11.64 10.77 24.59
C GLY A 252 -12.63 11.88 24.23
N GLU A 253 -13.89 11.56 23.93
CA GLU A 253 -14.92 12.58 23.69
C GLU A 253 -15.60 13.03 25.00
N LYS A 254 -15.85 14.34 25.11
CA LYS A 254 -16.70 14.91 26.17
C LYS A 254 -18.13 14.95 25.64
N TYR A 255 -19.02 14.24 26.31
CA TYR A 255 -20.44 14.24 25.99
C TYR A 255 -21.16 15.34 26.78
N GLY A 256 -22.16 15.97 26.16
CA GLY A 256 -23.07 16.88 26.85
C GLY A 256 -24.14 16.13 27.65
N ASP A 257 -25.16 16.85 28.10
CA ASP A 257 -26.26 16.28 28.90
C ASP A 257 -27.13 15.28 28.12
N GLU A 258 -27.11 15.36 26.79
CA GLU A 258 -27.78 14.44 25.88
C GLU A 258 -26.81 13.86 24.85
N VAL A 259 -26.96 12.56 24.56
CA VAL A 259 -26.20 11.83 23.56
C VAL A 259 -27.12 11.12 22.58
N ARG A 260 -26.64 10.96 21.35
CA ARG A 260 -27.33 10.23 20.30
C ARG A 260 -26.77 8.81 20.21
N VAL A 261 -27.63 7.84 20.51
CA VAL A 261 -27.32 6.41 20.44
C VAL A 261 -27.77 5.89 19.08
N LEU A 262 -26.80 5.36 18.32
CA LEU A 262 -27.02 4.61 17.10
C LEU A 262 -27.11 3.13 17.44
N SER A 263 -28.06 2.43 16.84
CA SER A 263 -28.15 0.97 16.90
C SER A 263 -28.43 0.37 15.53
N MET A 264 -27.69 -0.68 15.17
CA MET A 264 -27.78 -1.32 13.85
C MET A 264 -27.65 -2.83 13.94
N GLY A 265 -28.20 -3.50 12.92
CA GLY A 265 -28.11 -4.95 12.76
C GLY A 265 -28.84 -5.75 13.84
N THR A 266 -28.62 -7.07 13.79
CA THR A 266 -29.14 -8.06 14.75
C THR A 266 -28.04 -9.00 15.21
N GLY A 267 -28.01 -9.26 16.51
CA GLY A 267 -27.16 -10.27 17.15
C GLY A 267 -27.99 -11.21 18.02
N ASP A 268 -27.33 -11.90 18.95
CA ASP A 268 -27.95 -12.88 19.85
C ASP A 268 -28.91 -12.21 20.86
N GLY A 269 -30.14 -11.93 20.41
CA GLY A 269 -31.20 -11.32 21.22
C GLY A 269 -31.07 -9.81 21.44
N ARG A 270 -30.08 -9.15 20.83
CA ARG A 270 -29.85 -7.69 20.93
C ARG A 270 -29.43 -7.08 19.59
N ARG A 271 -29.38 -5.74 19.53
CA ARG A 271 -28.79 -5.01 18.39
C ARG A 271 -27.30 -5.35 18.26
N TYR A 272 -26.85 -5.46 17.02
CA TYR A 272 -25.51 -5.94 16.70
C TYR A 272 -24.42 -4.93 17.04
N SER A 273 -24.60 -3.69 16.59
CA SER A 273 -23.80 -2.53 16.98
C SER A 273 -24.69 -1.53 17.73
N VAL A 274 -24.21 -1.01 18.85
CA VAL A 274 -24.83 0.05 19.65
C VAL A 274 -23.73 1.02 20.10
N GLU A 275 -23.75 2.24 19.59
CA GLU A 275 -22.64 3.19 19.72
C GLU A 275 -23.16 4.62 19.89
N LEU A 276 -22.42 5.46 20.61
CA LEU A 276 -22.66 6.90 20.62
C LEU A 276 -22.16 7.50 19.31
N CYS A 277 -23.06 8.09 18.51
CA CYS A 277 -22.68 8.69 17.24
C CYS A 277 -23.58 9.87 16.85
N GLY A 278 -22.95 11.03 16.65
CA GLY A 278 -23.56 12.25 16.12
C GLY A 278 -23.60 12.32 14.59
N GLY A 279 -23.10 11.29 13.89
CA GLY A 279 -23.06 11.27 12.43
C GLY A 279 -24.39 11.00 11.76
N THR A 280 -24.38 11.14 10.43
CA THR A 280 -25.48 10.73 9.56
C THR A 280 -25.34 9.26 9.17
N HIS A 281 -26.44 8.51 9.17
CA HIS A 281 -26.45 7.06 8.93
C HIS A 281 -27.59 6.68 8.00
N VAL A 282 -27.41 5.56 7.29
CA VAL A 282 -28.47 5.00 6.46
C VAL A 282 -29.72 4.65 7.29
N GLU A 283 -30.89 4.71 6.66
CA GLU A 283 -32.15 4.35 7.30
C GLU A 283 -32.23 2.84 7.57
N ARG A 284 -31.66 2.03 6.68
CA ARG A 284 -31.59 0.58 6.82
C ARG A 284 -30.22 0.04 6.43
N ALA A 285 -29.81 -1.06 7.05
CA ALA A 285 -28.51 -1.67 6.76
C ALA A 285 -28.32 -2.05 5.28
N GLY A 286 -29.39 -2.38 4.55
CA GLY A 286 -29.32 -2.73 3.13
C GLY A 286 -28.96 -1.56 2.22
N ASP A 287 -29.16 -0.32 2.66
CA ASP A 287 -28.81 0.87 1.87
C ASP A 287 -27.28 1.05 1.71
N ILE A 288 -26.49 0.32 2.50
CA ILE A 288 -25.03 0.22 2.36
C ILE A 288 -24.65 -0.54 1.06
N GLY A 289 -25.51 -1.47 0.62
CA GLY A 289 -25.30 -2.29 -0.57
C GLY A 289 -24.33 -3.44 -0.33
N VAL A 290 -23.03 -3.17 -0.39
CA VAL A 290 -21.95 -4.16 -0.19
C VAL A 290 -20.80 -3.48 0.54
N PHE A 291 -20.04 -4.24 1.33
CA PHE A 291 -18.86 -3.78 2.04
C PHE A 291 -17.65 -4.63 1.66
N VAL A 292 -16.48 -4.00 1.51
CA VAL A 292 -15.23 -4.70 1.21
C VAL A 292 -14.04 -4.00 1.88
N ILE A 293 -13.18 -4.78 2.53
CA ILE A 293 -11.90 -4.36 3.05
C ILE A 293 -10.89 -4.34 1.90
N THR A 294 -10.40 -3.15 1.58
CA THR A 294 -9.45 -2.95 0.49
C THR A 294 -8.01 -3.16 0.95
N SER A 295 -7.71 -2.87 2.22
CA SER A 295 -6.39 -3.12 2.80
C SER A 295 -6.42 -3.22 4.33
N GLU A 296 -5.43 -3.92 4.87
CA GLU A 296 -5.15 -4.02 6.30
C GLU A 296 -3.65 -3.79 6.52
N SER A 297 -3.28 -2.91 7.47
CA SER A 297 -1.87 -2.55 7.70
C SER A 297 -1.60 -2.08 9.13
N GLY A 298 -0.32 -2.07 9.54
CA GLY A 298 0.11 -1.52 10.82
C GLY A 298 0.43 -0.03 10.72
N VAL A 299 -0.08 0.77 11.67
CA VAL A 299 0.18 2.22 11.72
C VAL A 299 1.27 2.55 12.73
N SER A 300 1.19 1.95 13.91
CA SER A 300 2.15 2.09 15.01
C SER A 300 2.08 0.85 15.91
N ALA A 301 2.93 0.78 16.93
CA ALA A 301 2.93 -0.35 17.86
C ALA A 301 1.54 -0.51 18.52
N GLY A 302 0.90 -1.67 18.29
CA GLY A 302 -0.41 -1.99 18.85
C GLY A 302 -1.60 -1.32 18.14
N VAL A 303 -1.39 -0.66 16.99
CA VAL A 303 -2.46 -0.02 16.21
C VAL A 303 -2.45 -0.55 14.77
N ARG A 304 -3.61 -1.04 14.34
CA ARG A 304 -3.89 -1.53 12.99
C ARG A 304 -4.85 -0.60 12.28
N ARG A 305 -4.83 -0.60 10.96
CA ARG A 305 -5.69 0.19 10.07
C ARG A 305 -6.36 -0.73 9.07
N ILE A 306 -7.66 -0.59 8.95
CA ILE A 306 -8.44 -1.09 7.82
C ILE A 306 -8.81 0.10 6.94
N GLU A 307 -8.60 -0.05 5.64
CA GLU A 307 -9.29 0.75 4.63
C GLU A 307 -10.33 -0.12 3.94
N ALA A 308 -11.50 0.44 3.72
CA ALA A 308 -12.64 -0.27 3.15
C ALA A 308 -13.50 0.67 2.31
N ALA A 309 -14.38 0.09 1.52
CA ALA A 309 -15.36 0.81 0.71
C ALA A 309 -16.74 0.16 0.81
N THR A 310 -17.77 0.92 0.45
CA THR A 310 -19.14 0.41 0.33
C THR A 310 -19.75 0.72 -1.04
N GLY A 311 -20.93 0.16 -1.30
CA GLY A 311 -21.76 0.50 -2.46
C GLY A 311 -21.03 0.39 -3.81
N ALA A 312 -21.09 1.47 -4.60
CA ALA A 312 -20.53 1.49 -5.95
C ALA A 312 -19.01 1.34 -5.97
N GLU A 313 -18.29 1.94 -5.02
CA GLU A 313 -16.83 1.85 -4.96
C GLU A 313 -16.35 0.46 -4.57
N ALA A 314 -17.02 -0.18 -3.61
CA ALA A 314 -16.77 -1.57 -3.28
C ALA A 314 -17.00 -2.49 -4.49
N LEU A 315 -18.09 -2.27 -5.23
CA LEU A 315 -18.37 -3.04 -6.45
C LEU A 315 -17.32 -2.81 -7.53
N ALA A 316 -16.86 -1.57 -7.72
CA ALA A 316 -15.80 -1.24 -8.67
C ALA A 316 -14.49 -1.93 -8.30
N TRP A 317 -14.11 -1.93 -7.02
CA TRP A 317 -12.94 -2.63 -6.52
C TRP A 317 -13.00 -4.14 -6.76
N LEU A 318 -14.13 -4.78 -6.43
CA LEU A 318 -14.35 -6.21 -6.65
C LEU A 318 -14.27 -6.58 -8.14
N LYS A 319 -14.90 -5.78 -9.01
CA LYS A 319 -14.82 -5.95 -10.46
C LYS A 319 -13.38 -5.80 -10.97
N GLY A 320 -12.63 -4.82 -10.47
CA GLY A 320 -11.22 -4.64 -10.83
C GLY A 320 -10.37 -5.86 -10.51
N ARG A 321 -10.55 -6.46 -9.32
CA ARG A 321 -9.86 -7.71 -8.94
C ARG A 321 -10.24 -8.89 -9.83
N ALA A 322 -11.54 -9.04 -10.13
CA ALA A 322 -12.01 -10.08 -11.04
C ALA A 322 -11.43 -9.91 -12.45
N GLN A 323 -11.33 -8.67 -12.94
CA GLN A 323 -10.75 -8.37 -14.24
C GLN A 323 -9.26 -8.72 -14.30
N ILE A 324 -8.46 -8.33 -13.30
CA ILE A 324 -7.04 -8.69 -13.22
C ILE A 324 -6.88 -10.22 -13.29
N ALA A 325 -7.68 -10.96 -12.53
CA ALA A 325 -7.60 -12.42 -12.53
C ALA A 325 -8.02 -13.03 -13.88
N ALA A 326 -9.04 -12.47 -14.53
CA ALA A 326 -9.45 -12.85 -15.88
C ALA A 326 -8.37 -12.58 -16.92
N ASP A 327 -7.74 -11.39 -16.90
CA ASP A 327 -6.67 -11.01 -17.82
C ASP A 327 -5.47 -11.96 -17.70
N ILE A 328 -5.09 -12.34 -16.48
CA ILE A 328 -4.00 -13.31 -16.26
C ILE A 328 -4.41 -14.69 -16.78
N ALA A 329 -5.63 -15.16 -16.49
CA ALA A 329 -6.13 -16.44 -16.97
C ALA A 329 -6.15 -16.50 -18.51
N ASP A 330 -6.58 -15.43 -19.17
CA ASP A 330 -6.59 -15.28 -20.63
C ASP A 330 -5.19 -15.22 -21.23
N SER A 331 -4.23 -14.58 -20.54
CA SER A 331 -2.82 -14.56 -20.94
C SER A 331 -2.18 -15.95 -20.89
N LEU A 332 -2.55 -16.75 -19.89
CA LEU A 332 -2.05 -18.11 -19.68
C LEU A 332 -2.89 -19.18 -20.40
N LYS A 333 -3.97 -18.76 -21.08
CA LYS A 333 -4.90 -19.62 -21.84
C LYS A 333 -5.49 -20.75 -21.00
N VAL A 334 -5.89 -20.44 -19.77
CA VAL A 334 -6.55 -21.39 -18.85
C VAL A 334 -7.84 -20.80 -18.30
N PRO A 335 -8.83 -21.63 -17.92
CA PRO A 335 -9.98 -21.15 -17.16
C PRO A 335 -9.56 -20.50 -15.84
N LEU A 336 -10.28 -19.46 -15.40
CA LEU A 336 -9.97 -18.72 -14.17
C LEU A 336 -9.79 -19.61 -12.93
N LYS A 337 -10.63 -20.64 -12.78
CA LYS A 337 -10.55 -21.61 -11.69
C LYS A 337 -9.24 -22.42 -11.66
N ASP A 338 -8.60 -22.58 -12.81
CA ASP A 338 -7.39 -23.37 -12.99
C ASP A 338 -6.12 -22.50 -12.94
N LEU A 339 -6.28 -21.17 -12.82
CA LEU A 339 -5.18 -20.21 -12.78
C LEU A 339 -4.15 -20.53 -11.68
N PRO A 340 -4.53 -20.80 -10.41
CA PRO A 340 -3.54 -21.13 -9.37
C PRO A 340 -2.71 -22.37 -9.72
N LYS A 341 -3.35 -23.40 -10.27
CA LYS A 341 -2.67 -24.63 -10.71
C LYS A 341 -1.71 -24.32 -11.86
N ARG A 342 -2.12 -23.53 -12.85
CA ARG A 342 -1.26 -23.17 -13.99
C ARG A 342 -0.03 -22.39 -13.53
N VAL A 343 -0.19 -21.46 -12.59
CA VAL A 343 0.94 -20.70 -12.01
C VAL A 343 1.92 -21.65 -11.28
N ALA A 344 1.41 -22.58 -10.49
CA ALA A 344 2.25 -23.58 -9.82
C ALA A 344 3.03 -24.44 -10.84
N THR A 345 2.35 -24.95 -11.87
CA THR A 345 2.97 -25.74 -12.93
C THR A 345 4.03 -24.94 -13.70
N LEU A 346 3.77 -23.68 -14.04
CA LEU A 346 4.77 -22.81 -14.68
C LEU A 346 6.01 -22.61 -13.80
N GLY A 347 5.82 -22.52 -12.48
CA GLY A 347 6.92 -22.47 -11.52
C GLY A 347 7.77 -23.74 -11.51
N GLU A 348 7.13 -24.91 -11.63
CA GLU A 348 7.83 -26.21 -11.75
C GLU A 348 8.52 -26.38 -13.11
N GLU A 349 7.83 -26.05 -14.21
CA GLU A 349 8.38 -26.04 -15.57
C GLU A 349 9.62 -25.15 -15.65
N LYS A 350 9.57 -23.94 -15.07
CA LYS A 350 10.71 -23.02 -15.02
C LYS A 350 11.91 -23.65 -14.31
N ARG A 351 11.72 -24.24 -13.12
CA ARG A 351 12.80 -24.91 -12.37
C ARG A 351 13.36 -26.11 -13.15
N GLY A 352 12.49 -26.85 -13.86
CA GLY A 352 12.90 -27.93 -14.75
C GLY A 352 13.78 -27.45 -15.90
N LEU A 353 13.32 -26.43 -16.63
CA LEU A 353 14.08 -25.81 -17.72
C LEU A 353 15.42 -25.22 -17.26
N GLU A 354 15.47 -24.60 -16.08
CA GLU A 354 16.72 -24.12 -15.50
C GLU A 354 17.71 -25.26 -15.22
N ARG A 355 17.21 -26.42 -14.76
CA ARG A 355 18.04 -27.62 -14.54
C ARG A 355 18.54 -28.21 -15.86
N ASP A 356 17.65 -28.36 -16.83
CA ASP A 356 17.98 -28.92 -18.13
C ASP A 356 18.96 -28.02 -18.89
N LEU A 357 18.81 -26.70 -18.77
CA LEU A 357 19.76 -25.72 -19.31
C LEU A 357 21.15 -25.86 -18.68
N ALA A 358 21.23 -26.03 -17.36
CA ALA A 358 22.49 -26.26 -16.66
C ALA A 358 23.15 -27.57 -17.10
N GLU A 359 22.38 -28.65 -17.25
CA GLU A 359 22.87 -29.94 -17.75
C GLU A 359 23.35 -29.85 -19.22
N ALA A 360 22.59 -29.19 -20.09
CA ALA A 360 22.96 -28.99 -21.48
C ALA A 360 24.28 -28.21 -21.61
N LYS A 361 24.44 -27.12 -20.84
CA LYS A 361 25.69 -26.34 -20.78
C LYS A 361 26.86 -27.19 -20.28
N ARG A 362 26.64 -28.04 -19.27
CA ARG A 362 27.65 -28.99 -18.78
C ARG A 362 28.08 -29.97 -19.87
N LYS A 363 27.13 -30.57 -20.60
CA LYS A 363 27.43 -31.50 -21.71
C LYS A 363 28.18 -30.83 -22.85
N LEU A 364 27.83 -29.58 -23.20
CA LEU A 364 28.54 -28.79 -24.20
C LEU A 364 29.99 -28.52 -23.77
N ALA A 365 30.21 -28.12 -22.51
CA ALA A 365 31.57 -27.92 -21.97
C ALA A 365 32.41 -29.21 -22.00
N MET A 366 31.79 -30.36 -21.72
CA MET A 366 32.44 -31.68 -21.81
C MET A 366 32.67 -32.18 -23.24
N GLY A 367 32.32 -31.39 -24.27
CA GLY A 367 32.64 -31.70 -25.67
C GLY A 367 31.56 -32.51 -26.39
N GLY A 368 30.33 -32.50 -25.88
CA GLY A 368 29.17 -33.07 -26.55
C GLY A 368 28.59 -32.21 -27.69
N GLY A 369 29.23 -31.09 -28.04
CA GLY A 369 28.82 -30.21 -29.14
C GLY A 369 29.62 -30.46 -30.43
N ALA A 370 28.97 -30.32 -31.59
CA ALA A 370 29.63 -30.39 -32.89
C ALA A 370 30.64 -29.24 -33.04
N GLY A 371 31.95 -29.56 -33.01
CA GLY A 371 33.04 -28.59 -33.19
C GLY A 371 33.99 -28.42 -32.00
N ALA A 372 33.78 -29.10 -30.86
CA ALA A 372 34.76 -29.09 -29.77
C ALA A 372 36.05 -29.86 -30.19
N PRO A 373 37.27 -29.37 -29.84
CA PRO A 373 38.51 -30.09 -30.13
C PRO A 373 38.43 -31.53 -29.58
N ALA A 374 38.69 -32.47 -30.49
CA ALA A 374 38.60 -33.90 -30.24
C ALA A 374 39.75 -34.35 -29.34
N GLY A 375 39.48 -34.38 -28.04
CA GLY A 375 40.32 -35.01 -27.03
C GLY A 375 41.39 -34.09 -26.41
N PRO A 376 42.15 -34.63 -25.44
CA PRO A 376 43.24 -33.93 -24.78
C PRO A 376 44.40 -33.66 -25.74
N GLU A 377 45.02 -32.48 -25.63
CA GLU A 377 46.30 -32.20 -26.29
C GLU A 377 47.47 -32.71 -25.44
N GLU A 378 48.64 -32.96 -26.03
CA GLU A 378 49.83 -33.41 -25.30
C GLU A 378 50.90 -32.31 -25.34
N ILE A 379 51.34 -31.84 -24.17
CA ILE A 379 52.34 -30.79 -24.01
C ILE A 379 53.41 -31.30 -23.05
N GLY A 380 54.67 -31.36 -23.50
CA GLY A 380 55.78 -31.80 -22.63
C GLY A 380 55.63 -33.22 -22.08
N GLY A 381 54.91 -34.11 -22.78
CA GLY A 381 54.61 -35.48 -22.32
C GLY A 381 53.46 -35.57 -21.31
N VAL A 382 52.69 -34.49 -21.12
CA VAL A 382 51.52 -34.42 -20.23
C VAL A 382 50.27 -34.14 -21.05
N LYS A 383 49.20 -34.91 -20.82
CA LYS A 383 47.90 -34.65 -21.44
C LYS A 383 47.21 -33.46 -20.78
N LEU A 384 46.70 -32.52 -21.58
CA LEU A 384 45.93 -31.37 -21.14
C LEU A 384 44.54 -31.37 -21.80
N LEU A 385 43.49 -31.25 -20.99
CA LEU A 385 42.16 -30.88 -21.47
C LEU A 385 41.83 -29.46 -21.00
N ALA A 386 41.97 -28.49 -21.90
CA ALA A 386 41.73 -27.07 -21.62
C ALA A 386 40.55 -26.56 -22.46
N ARG A 387 39.49 -26.07 -21.81
CA ARG A 387 38.26 -25.61 -22.50
C ARG A 387 37.60 -24.40 -21.84
N VAL A 388 37.01 -23.55 -22.67
CA VAL A 388 36.07 -22.51 -22.23
C VAL A 388 34.68 -23.13 -22.13
N ALA A 389 34.04 -22.95 -20.99
CA ALA A 389 32.70 -23.43 -20.67
C ALA A 389 31.74 -22.23 -20.66
N GLU A 390 31.24 -21.86 -21.84
CA GLU A 390 30.29 -20.75 -21.98
C GLU A 390 28.99 -21.00 -21.21
N GLY A 391 28.56 -19.98 -20.47
CA GLY A 391 27.34 -20.01 -19.67
C GLY A 391 27.43 -20.84 -18.38
N VAL A 392 28.60 -21.38 -18.04
CA VAL A 392 28.84 -22.14 -16.81
C VAL A 392 29.45 -21.25 -15.73
N GLY A 393 28.79 -21.18 -14.58
CA GLY A 393 29.28 -20.39 -13.44
C GLY A 393 30.44 -21.07 -12.71
N GLY A 394 31.27 -20.27 -12.04
CA GLY A 394 32.48 -20.76 -11.36
C GLY A 394 32.26 -21.89 -10.35
N LYS A 395 31.08 -21.93 -9.69
CA LYS A 395 30.72 -22.98 -8.72
C LYS A 395 30.58 -24.38 -9.34
N ASP A 396 30.25 -24.45 -10.63
CA ASP A 396 29.97 -25.72 -11.34
C ASP A 396 31.24 -26.28 -12.01
N LEU A 397 32.30 -25.47 -12.13
CA LEU A 397 33.55 -25.85 -12.80
C LEU A 397 34.29 -26.98 -12.10
N ARG A 398 34.22 -27.07 -10.77
CA ARG A 398 34.86 -28.15 -10.01
C ARG A 398 34.36 -29.52 -10.45
N ALA A 399 33.05 -29.67 -10.60
CA ALA A 399 32.44 -30.93 -11.01
C ALA A 399 32.84 -31.30 -12.45
N LEU A 400 32.95 -30.31 -13.34
CA LEU A 400 33.46 -30.50 -14.70
C LEU A 400 34.92 -30.97 -14.71
N VAL A 401 35.78 -30.35 -13.90
CA VAL A 401 37.18 -30.75 -13.77
C VAL A 401 37.30 -32.17 -13.22
N ASP A 402 36.55 -32.52 -12.17
CA ASP A 402 36.57 -33.88 -11.60
C ASP A 402 36.13 -34.94 -12.61
N GLU A 403 35.07 -34.67 -13.39
CA GLU A 403 34.58 -35.56 -14.43
C GLU A 403 35.59 -35.74 -15.57
N ALA A 404 36.14 -34.65 -16.08
CA ALA A 404 37.16 -34.69 -17.12
C ALA A 404 38.47 -35.37 -16.66
N LYS A 405 38.86 -35.20 -15.40
CA LYS A 405 40.01 -35.92 -14.81
C LYS A 405 39.79 -37.41 -14.79
N ALA A 406 38.57 -37.87 -14.53
CA ALA A 406 38.23 -39.29 -14.59
C ALA A 406 38.32 -39.84 -16.03
N GLN A 407 37.98 -39.03 -17.05
CA GLN A 407 38.03 -39.43 -18.46
C GLN A 407 39.45 -39.43 -19.06
N ILE A 408 40.29 -38.45 -18.69
CA ILE A 408 41.65 -38.31 -19.25
C ILE A 408 42.64 -39.36 -18.70
N GLY A 409 42.34 -39.95 -17.53
CA GLY A 409 43.17 -40.94 -16.85
C GLY A 409 44.37 -40.34 -16.13
N SER A 410 45.39 -39.90 -16.89
CA SER A 410 46.57 -39.19 -16.40
C SER A 410 46.73 -37.90 -17.21
N GLY A 411 46.77 -36.74 -16.52
CA GLY A 411 46.85 -35.44 -17.16
C GLY A 411 46.39 -34.27 -16.28
N ILE A 412 46.27 -33.12 -16.91
CA ILE A 412 45.78 -31.86 -16.33
C ILE A 412 44.50 -31.46 -17.04
N VAL A 413 43.55 -30.94 -16.29
CA VAL A 413 42.28 -30.42 -16.82
C VAL A 413 42.12 -28.98 -16.37
N ALA A 414 41.79 -28.09 -17.29
CA ALA A 414 41.51 -26.69 -17.03
C ALA A 414 40.20 -26.27 -17.70
N PHE A 415 39.28 -25.71 -16.92
CA PHE A 415 38.05 -25.12 -17.44
C PHE A 415 37.95 -23.66 -17.04
N VAL A 416 37.64 -22.79 -17.99
CA VAL A 416 37.26 -21.40 -17.72
C VAL A 416 35.77 -21.25 -17.96
N GLY A 417 35.00 -21.03 -16.91
CA GLY A 417 33.56 -20.77 -16.97
C GLY A 417 33.28 -19.29 -17.17
N VAL A 418 32.48 -18.95 -18.17
CA VAL A 418 32.06 -17.58 -18.46
C VAL A 418 30.56 -17.45 -18.19
N ALA A 419 30.17 -16.66 -17.19
CA ALA A 419 28.77 -16.41 -16.87
C ALA A 419 28.61 -14.99 -16.29
N ASP A 420 27.52 -14.32 -16.65
CA ASP A 420 27.14 -13.00 -16.12
C ASP A 420 28.26 -11.93 -16.19
N GLY A 421 29.06 -11.97 -17.27
CA GLY A 421 30.17 -11.05 -17.49
C GLY A 421 31.41 -11.29 -16.62
N LYS A 422 31.45 -12.38 -15.84
CA LYS A 422 32.59 -12.79 -15.01
C LYS A 422 33.18 -14.11 -15.50
N ALA A 423 34.46 -14.32 -15.24
CA ALA A 423 35.12 -15.59 -15.48
C ALA A 423 35.52 -16.28 -14.17
N GLY A 424 35.18 -17.56 -14.06
CA GLY A 424 35.76 -18.49 -13.09
C GLY A 424 36.72 -19.43 -13.80
N VAL A 425 37.76 -19.87 -13.11
CA VAL A 425 38.66 -20.91 -13.63
C VAL A 425 38.85 -22.00 -12.59
N ALA A 426 38.81 -23.25 -13.03
CA ALA A 426 39.13 -24.40 -12.22
C ALA A 426 40.19 -25.25 -12.95
N VAL A 427 41.20 -25.67 -12.19
CA VAL A 427 42.25 -26.54 -12.69
C VAL A 427 42.34 -27.76 -11.78
N GLY A 428 42.55 -28.93 -12.37
CA GLY A 428 42.82 -30.14 -11.62
C GLY A 428 43.89 -31.00 -12.26
N VAL A 429 44.68 -31.62 -11.39
CA VAL A 429 45.87 -32.41 -11.74
C VAL A 429 45.66 -33.83 -11.23
N THR A 430 45.89 -34.86 -12.07
CA THR A 430 45.78 -36.26 -11.63
C THR A 430 46.88 -36.59 -10.61
N LYS A 431 46.61 -37.56 -9.71
CA LYS A 431 47.47 -37.82 -8.54
C LYS A 431 48.91 -38.18 -8.89
N ASP A 432 49.13 -38.81 -10.03
CA ASP A 432 50.45 -39.19 -10.53
C ASP A 432 51.29 -37.99 -11.00
N LEU A 433 50.68 -36.82 -11.18
CA LEU A 433 51.33 -35.60 -11.65
C LEU A 433 51.46 -34.52 -10.56
N THR A 434 50.87 -34.70 -9.37
CA THR A 434 50.85 -33.66 -8.32
C THR A 434 52.21 -33.32 -7.74
N ASP A 435 53.19 -34.21 -7.86
CA ASP A 435 54.58 -33.94 -7.42
C ASP A 435 55.33 -33.05 -8.41
N LYS A 436 54.83 -32.91 -9.64
CA LYS A 436 55.44 -32.12 -10.72
C LYS A 436 54.66 -30.85 -11.02
N PHE A 437 53.33 -30.89 -10.91
CA PHE A 437 52.43 -29.78 -11.22
C PHE A 437 51.45 -29.53 -10.08
N SER A 438 51.26 -28.26 -9.77
CA SER A 438 50.34 -27.79 -8.73
C SER A 438 49.13 -27.13 -9.37
N ALA A 439 47.93 -27.65 -9.11
CA ALA A 439 46.68 -27.03 -9.57
C ALA A 439 46.55 -25.58 -9.08
N VAL A 440 47.08 -25.27 -7.89
CA VAL A 440 47.06 -23.92 -7.31
C VAL A 440 47.90 -22.95 -8.15
N ASP A 441 49.07 -23.37 -8.63
CA ASP A 441 49.95 -22.49 -9.39
C ASP A 441 49.40 -22.25 -10.81
N LEU A 442 48.84 -23.31 -11.42
CA LEU A 442 48.17 -23.23 -12.71
C LEU A 442 46.93 -22.32 -12.66
N VAL A 443 46.10 -22.44 -11.61
CA VAL A 443 44.88 -21.62 -11.48
C VAL A 443 45.21 -20.15 -11.20
N LYS A 444 46.30 -19.86 -10.47
CA LYS A 444 46.76 -18.48 -10.23
C LYS A 444 47.20 -17.81 -11.53
N ALA A 445 47.93 -18.52 -12.39
CA ALA A 445 48.35 -17.99 -13.68
C ALA A 445 47.15 -17.71 -14.59
N ALA A 446 46.20 -18.65 -14.67
CA ALA A 446 44.96 -18.44 -15.40
C ALA A 446 44.13 -17.28 -14.81
N SER A 447 44.04 -17.18 -13.49
CA SER A 447 43.32 -16.08 -12.82
C SER A 447 43.94 -14.72 -13.08
N ALA A 448 45.27 -14.63 -13.15
CA ALA A 448 45.97 -13.37 -13.43
C ALA A 448 45.64 -12.86 -14.84
N ALA A 449 45.54 -13.76 -15.83
CA ALA A 449 45.10 -13.40 -17.18
C ALA A 449 43.67 -12.83 -17.19
N LEU A 450 42.78 -13.36 -16.34
CA LEU A 450 41.42 -12.85 -16.15
C LEU A 450 41.33 -11.56 -15.31
N GLY A 451 42.47 -11.00 -14.87
CA GLY A 451 42.52 -9.82 -13.99
C GLY A 451 42.21 -10.10 -12.52
N GLY A 452 42.18 -11.37 -12.11
CA GLY A 452 42.01 -11.79 -10.71
C GLY A 452 43.31 -11.77 -9.92
N GLN A 453 43.21 -11.68 -8.59
CA GLN A 453 44.37 -11.50 -7.70
C GLN A 453 44.72 -12.74 -6.84
N GLY A 454 44.14 -13.90 -7.12
CA GLY A 454 44.34 -15.08 -6.28
C GLY A 454 43.88 -16.39 -6.90
N GLY A 455 44.08 -17.47 -6.16
CA GLY A 455 43.70 -18.82 -6.54
C GLY A 455 43.99 -19.77 -5.39
N GLY A 456 43.01 -20.60 -5.04
CA GLY A 456 43.04 -21.40 -3.82
C GLY A 456 42.54 -22.81 -4.04
N GLY A 457 43.07 -23.76 -3.27
CA GLY A 457 42.71 -25.16 -3.36
C GLY A 457 43.82 -26.08 -2.88
N ARG A 458 43.78 -27.31 -3.36
CA ARG A 458 44.76 -28.36 -3.10
C ARG A 458 45.64 -28.58 -4.33
N PRO A 459 46.80 -29.24 -4.20
CA PRO A 459 47.67 -29.55 -5.34
C PRO A 459 46.97 -30.30 -6.49
N ASP A 460 45.92 -31.09 -6.18
CA ASP A 460 45.14 -31.87 -7.14
C ASP A 460 43.93 -31.13 -7.74
N MET A 461 43.50 -30.01 -7.14
CA MET A 461 42.29 -29.26 -7.52
C MET A 461 42.31 -27.85 -6.94
N ALA A 462 42.24 -26.82 -7.79
CA ALA A 462 42.16 -25.44 -7.37
C ALA A 462 41.20 -24.63 -8.24
N MET A 463 40.68 -23.54 -7.66
CA MET A 463 39.76 -22.62 -8.32
C MET A 463 40.16 -21.17 -8.07
N ALA A 464 39.81 -20.33 -9.03
CA ALA A 464 39.96 -18.89 -8.97
C ALA A 464 38.91 -18.20 -9.84
N GLY A 465 38.98 -16.88 -9.94
CA GLY A 465 38.13 -16.10 -10.83
C GLY A 465 38.71 -14.72 -11.07
N GLY A 466 38.22 -14.08 -12.12
CA GLY A 466 38.60 -12.73 -12.50
C GLY A 466 37.43 -11.96 -13.11
N PRO A 467 37.51 -10.61 -13.10
CA PRO A 467 36.47 -9.76 -13.66
C PRO A 467 36.38 -9.80 -15.19
N ASP A 468 37.43 -10.25 -15.90
CA ASP A 468 37.48 -10.15 -17.36
C ASP A 468 37.11 -11.48 -18.04
N ALA A 469 35.84 -11.61 -18.40
CA ALA A 469 35.32 -12.75 -19.16
C ALA A 469 35.86 -12.85 -20.60
N GLY A 470 36.32 -11.74 -21.19
CA GLY A 470 36.82 -11.71 -22.57
C GLY A 470 38.18 -12.39 -22.74
N LYS A 471 38.88 -12.65 -21.63
CA LYS A 471 40.22 -13.25 -21.60
C LYS A 471 40.22 -14.75 -21.28
N ALA A 472 39.09 -15.43 -21.52
CA ALA A 472 38.97 -16.85 -21.20
C ALA A 472 40.01 -17.72 -21.93
N ASP A 473 40.27 -17.44 -23.21
CA ASP A 473 41.30 -18.14 -23.98
C ASP A 473 42.71 -17.79 -23.49
N GLU A 474 43.00 -16.52 -23.18
CA GLU A 474 44.29 -16.09 -22.60
C GLU A 474 44.59 -16.81 -21.28
N ALA A 475 43.56 -17.05 -20.46
CA ALA A 475 43.68 -17.79 -19.22
C ALA A 475 44.04 -19.27 -19.44
N LEU A 476 43.49 -19.91 -20.47
CA LEU A 476 43.89 -21.26 -20.86
C LEU A 476 45.29 -21.31 -21.47
N GLU A 477 45.67 -20.30 -22.27
CA GLU A 477 47.04 -20.17 -22.78
C GLU A 477 48.06 -20.01 -21.66
N ALA A 478 47.74 -19.31 -20.57
CA ALA A 478 48.61 -19.21 -19.40
C ALA A 478 48.87 -20.59 -18.76
N VAL A 479 47.87 -21.48 -18.73
CA VAL A 479 48.04 -22.88 -18.27
C VAL A 479 48.95 -23.64 -19.24
N ARG A 480 48.75 -23.49 -20.56
CA ARG A 480 49.59 -24.11 -21.59
C ARG A 480 51.05 -23.66 -21.52
N ALA A 481 51.29 -22.39 -21.22
CA ALA A 481 52.64 -21.83 -21.11
C ALA A 481 53.44 -22.51 -19.98
N ILE A 482 52.84 -22.71 -18.81
CA ILE A 482 53.48 -23.40 -17.68
C ILE A 482 53.86 -24.85 -18.04
N LEU A 483 53.03 -25.52 -18.85
CA LEU A 483 53.31 -26.88 -19.30
C LEU A 483 54.43 -26.98 -20.35
N LYS A 484 54.69 -25.90 -21.10
CA LYS A 484 55.75 -25.86 -22.12
C LYS A 484 57.15 -25.64 -21.54
N GLY A 485 57.25 -25.14 -20.29
CA GLY A 485 58.51 -24.80 -19.62
C GLY A 485 58.81 -23.31 -19.72
#